data_AF-A0A3G3IHT3-F1
#
_entry.id   AF-A0A3G3IHT3-F1
#
_cell.length_a   1.000
_cell.length_b   1.000
_cell.length_c   1.000
_cell.angle_alpha   90.00
_cell.angle_beta   90.00
_cell.angle_gamma   90.00
#
_symmetry.space_group_name_H-M   'P 1'
#
loop_
_entity.id
_entity.type
_entity.pdbx_description
1 polymer ?
#
loop_
_entity_poly.entity_id
_entity_poly.type
_entity_poly.pdbx_seq_one_letter_code
_entity_poly.pdbx_strand_id
1 'polypeptide(L)'
;MCKGHTSTVKGGENTEKRTKWETYAEMSKDELVIRLVEAETRHAEFVATVESLARDGSRWAIPDLGEKPTEEWLGKIVAYAKAHTDDFSYMDLAEYGVDLETAEKLWREC
;
A
#
# COMPACT_ATOMS: atom_id res chain seq x y z
N MET A 1 44.82 41.68 3.85
CA MET A 1 43.70 41.69 2.87
C MET A 1 43.19 40.26 2.73
N CYS A 2 42.14 39.89 3.47
CA CYS A 2 41.51 38.57 3.35
C CYS A 2 40.24 38.74 2.52
N LYS A 3 40.25 38.19 1.32
CA LYS A 3 39.12 38.21 0.37
C LYS A 3 37.99 37.37 0.94
N GLY A 4 36.79 37.95 0.99
CA GLY A 4 35.59 37.29 1.46
C GLY A 4 35.24 36.05 0.64
N HIS A 5 34.84 34.98 1.33
CA HIS A 5 34.00 33.94 0.77
C HIS A 5 32.58 34.20 1.25
N THR A 6 31.77 34.86 0.43
CA THR A 6 30.31 34.82 0.57
C THR A 6 29.86 33.44 0.08
N SER A 7 29.67 32.54 1.04
CA SER A 7 28.92 31.30 0.84
C SER A 7 27.45 31.69 0.65
N THR A 8 26.98 31.68 -0.59
CA THR A 8 25.56 31.77 -0.92
C THR A 8 24.92 30.41 -0.64
N VAL A 9 24.58 30.15 0.62
CA VAL A 9 23.70 29.02 0.95
C VAL A 9 22.32 29.38 0.41
N LYS A 10 21.95 28.82 -0.74
CA LYS A 10 20.56 28.85 -1.23
C LYS A 10 19.72 28.10 -0.19
N GLY A 11 18.95 28.86 0.58
CA GLY A 11 18.06 28.35 1.60
C GLY A 11 16.92 27.52 1.00
N GLY A 12 16.63 26.43 1.70
CA GLY A 12 15.32 25.77 1.75
C GLY A 12 14.84 25.16 0.44
N GLU A 13 15.24 23.92 0.17
CA GLU A 13 14.25 23.01 -0.43
C GLU A 13 13.04 23.01 0.51
N ASN A 14 11.90 23.45 -0.02
CA ASN A 14 10.64 23.46 0.70
C ASN A 14 10.23 22.00 0.92
N THR A 15 10.76 21.40 1.99
CA THR A 15 10.54 20.02 2.44
C THR A 15 9.27 19.94 3.28
N GLU A 16 8.27 20.77 2.97
CA GLU A 16 6.96 20.65 3.59
C GLU A 16 6.36 19.32 3.15
N LYS A 17 6.49 18.31 4.02
CA LYS A 17 5.79 17.04 3.89
C LYS A 17 4.30 17.37 3.87
N ARG A 18 3.68 17.18 2.71
CA ARG A 18 2.23 17.26 2.54
C ARG A 18 1.53 16.46 3.64
N THR A 19 0.45 17.03 4.17
CA THR A 19 -0.41 16.34 5.11
C THR A 19 -1.18 15.23 4.39
N LYS A 20 -1.62 14.20 5.15
CA LYS A 20 -2.48 13.15 4.59
C LYS A 20 -3.77 13.71 3.96
N TRP A 21 -4.28 14.82 4.49
CA TRP A 21 -5.49 15.46 3.99
C TRP A 21 -5.28 16.10 2.62
N GLU A 22 -4.13 16.74 2.41
CA GLU A 22 -3.76 17.31 1.11
C GLU A 22 -3.53 16.21 0.09
N THR A 23 -2.89 15.10 0.48
CA THR A 23 -2.76 13.93 -0.40
C THR A 23 -4.12 13.35 -0.77
N TYR A 24 -5.01 13.11 0.20
CA TYR A 24 -6.33 12.52 -0.07
C TYR A 24 -7.25 13.44 -0.88
N ALA A 25 -7.09 14.75 -0.78
CA ALA A 25 -7.87 15.71 -1.56
C ALA A 25 -7.57 15.64 -3.06
N GLU A 26 -6.38 15.15 -3.44
CA GLU A 26 -5.94 15.01 -4.83
C GLU A 26 -6.21 13.62 -5.42
N MET A 27 -6.52 12.64 -4.57
CA MET A 27 -6.82 11.28 -5.00
C MET A 27 -8.22 11.19 -5.60
N SER A 28 -8.36 10.33 -6.60
CA SER A 28 -9.66 9.93 -7.13
C SER A 28 -10.44 9.12 -6.10
N LYS A 29 -11.76 9.02 -6.30
CA LYS A 29 -12.62 8.18 -5.45
C LYS A 29 -12.19 6.71 -5.45
N ASP A 30 -11.77 6.21 -6.62
CA ASP A 30 -11.34 4.82 -6.75
C ASP A 30 -10.06 4.56 -5.95
N GLU A 31 -9.08 5.47 -6.02
CA GLU A 31 -7.85 5.37 -5.23
C GLU A 31 -8.14 5.47 -3.72
N LEU A 32 -9.07 6.34 -3.31
CA LEU A 32 -9.48 6.44 -1.91
C LEU A 32 -10.15 5.15 -1.40
N VAL A 33 -10.94 4.48 -2.23
CA VAL A 33 -11.53 3.17 -1.88
C VAL A 33 -10.45 2.11 -1.77
N ILE A 34 -9.51 2.03 -2.72
CA ILE A 34 -8.39 1.07 -2.66
C ILE A 34 -7.56 1.28 -1.39
N ARG A 35 -7.26 2.54 -1.04
CA ARG A 35 -6.57 2.90 0.21
C ARG A 35 -7.34 2.53 1.47
N LEU A 36 -8.67 2.62 1.44
CA LEU A 36 -9.51 2.20 2.55
C LEU A 36 -9.43 0.69 2.75
N VAL A 37 -9.59 -0.09 1.66
CA VAL A 37 -9.48 -1.55 1.70
C VAL A 37 -8.10 -1.99 2.19
N GLU A 38 -7.01 -1.39 1.66
CA GLU A 38 -5.64 -1.62 2.15
C GLU A 38 -5.51 -1.41 3.67
N ALA A 39 -6.13 -0.35 4.21
CA ALA A 39 -6.10 -0.06 5.63
C ALA A 39 -6.93 -1.08 6.46
N GLU A 40 -8.09 -1.50 5.95
CA GLU A 40 -8.94 -2.52 6.58
C GLU A 40 -8.25 -3.88 6.59
N THR A 41 -7.63 -4.29 5.47
CA THR A 41 -6.86 -5.53 5.35
C THR A 41 -5.70 -5.55 6.35
N ARG A 42 -4.87 -4.51 6.39
CA ARG A 42 -3.76 -4.42 7.36
C ARG A 42 -4.24 -4.46 8.81
N HIS A 43 -5.38 -3.85 9.10
CA HIS A 43 -5.96 -3.89 10.44
C HIS A 43 -6.43 -5.31 10.78
N ALA A 44 -7.12 -6.00 9.86
CA ALA A 44 -7.58 -7.37 10.04
C ALA A 44 -6.39 -8.34 10.25
N GLU A 45 -5.34 -8.21 9.44
CA GLU A 45 -4.10 -8.99 9.58
C GLU A 45 -3.43 -8.76 10.93
N PHE A 46 -3.36 -7.51 11.39
CA PHE A 46 -2.80 -7.18 12.69
C PHE A 46 -3.60 -7.84 13.83
N VAL A 47 -4.93 -7.68 13.82
CA VAL A 47 -5.81 -8.28 14.83
C VAL A 47 -5.66 -9.81 14.82
N ALA A 48 -5.76 -10.44 13.65
CA ALA A 48 -5.63 -11.87 13.53
C ALA A 48 -4.26 -12.35 14.02
N THR A 49 -3.18 -11.66 13.65
CA THR A 49 -1.81 -11.98 14.12
C THR A 49 -1.72 -11.93 15.64
N VAL A 50 -2.27 -10.90 16.29
CA VAL A 50 -2.28 -10.75 17.75
C VAL A 50 -3.09 -11.86 18.43
N GLU A 51 -4.29 -12.15 17.92
CA GLU A 51 -5.14 -13.22 18.45
C GLU A 51 -4.46 -14.58 18.33
N SER A 52 -3.76 -14.78 17.23
CA SER A 52 -2.96 -15.96 16.99
C SER A 52 -1.81 -16.01 18.01
N LEU A 53 -0.94 -15.01 18.10
CA LEU A 53 0.16 -14.98 19.07
C LEU A 53 -0.30 -15.31 20.50
N ALA A 54 -1.46 -14.81 20.91
CA ALA A 54 -2.07 -15.08 22.21
C ALA A 54 -2.52 -16.55 22.41
N ARG A 55 -2.90 -17.27 21.35
CA ARG A 55 -3.46 -18.63 21.40
C ARG A 55 -2.40 -19.74 21.35
N ASP A 56 -1.47 -19.67 20.40
CA ASP A 56 -0.56 -20.77 20.01
C ASP A 56 0.93 -20.36 19.96
N GLY A 57 1.27 -19.19 20.53
CA GLY A 57 2.67 -18.81 20.77
C GLY A 57 3.37 -18.25 19.55
N SER A 58 4.52 -18.77 19.13
CA SER A 58 5.33 -18.23 18.01
C SER A 58 5.26 -19.07 16.72
N ARG A 59 4.34 -20.05 16.64
CA ARG A 59 4.28 -21.03 15.53
C ARG A 59 3.48 -20.56 14.31
N TRP A 60 3.38 -19.26 14.08
CA TRP A 60 2.31 -18.70 13.27
C TRP A 60 2.61 -18.54 11.79
N ALA A 61 1.60 -18.85 10.98
CA ALA A 61 1.47 -18.41 9.59
C ALA A 61 0.65 -17.11 9.56
N ILE A 62 0.99 -16.20 8.65
CA ILE A 62 0.21 -14.98 8.39
C ILE A 62 -1.09 -15.45 7.70
N PRO A 63 -2.27 -15.17 8.27
CA PRO A 63 -3.53 -15.59 7.66
C PRO A 63 -3.79 -14.76 6.39
N ASP A 64 -4.13 -15.44 5.29
CA ASP A 64 -4.70 -14.78 4.12
C ASP A 64 -6.13 -14.35 4.45
N LEU A 65 -6.34 -13.04 4.55
CA LEU A 65 -7.62 -12.41 4.88
C LEU A 65 -8.15 -11.57 3.72
N GLY A 66 -7.58 -11.75 2.52
CA GLY A 66 -8.10 -11.12 1.32
C GLY A 66 -9.49 -11.67 0.95
N GLU A 67 -10.17 -10.93 0.08
CA GLU A 67 -11.45 -11.31 -0.49
C GLU A 67 -11.38 -11.28 -2.01
N LYS A 68 -12.34 -11.92 -2.67
CA LYS A 68 -12.48 -11.86 -4.13
C LYS A 68 -13.24 -10.59 -4.51
N PRO A 69 -12.60 -9.58 -5.13
CA PRO A 69 -13.30 -8.38 -5.57
C PRO A 69 -14.19 -8.68 -6.78
N THR A 70 -15.10 -7.75 -7.11
CA THR A 70 -15.77 -7.79 -8.41
C THR A 70 -14.76 -7.58 -9.53
N GLU A 71 -15.06 -8.04 -10.75
CA GLU A 71 -14.15 -7.90 -11.90
C GLU A 71 -13.79 -6.43 -12.18
N GLU A 72 -14.74 -5.51 -12.01
CA GLU A 72 -14.49 -4.06 -12.15
C GLU A 72 -13.44 -3.58 -11.15
N TRP A 73 -13.61 -3.90 -9.86
CA TRP A 73 -12.69 -3.47 -8.82
C TRP A 73 -11.35 -4.16 -8.92
N LEU A 74 -11.33 -5.44 -9.29
CA LEU A 74 -10.11 -6.18 -9.52
C LEU A 74 -9.26 -5.52 -10.62
N GLY A 75 -9.88 -5.10 -11.72
CA GLY A 75 -9.20 -4.34 -12.77
C GLY A 75 -8.62 -3.01 -12.27
N LYS A 76 -9.36 -2.27 -11.45
CA LYS A 76 -8.90 -1.01 -10.85
C LYS A 76 -7.72 -1.22 -9.89
N ILE A 77 -7.78 -2.25 -9.04
CA ILE A 77 -6.71 -2.60 -8.10
C ILE A 77 -5.44 -3.00 -8.85
N VAL A 78 -5.55 -3.83 -9.90
CA VAL A 78 -4.39 -4.22 -10.71
C VAL A 78 -3.75 -3.00 -11.38
N ALA A 79 -4.55 -2.09 -11.95
CA ALA A 79 -4.04 -0.87 -12.55
C ALA A 79 -3.35 0.04 -11.52
N TYR A 80 -3.95 0.17 -10.33
CA TYR A 80 -3.38 0.94 -9.24
C TYR A 80 -2.05 0.36 -8.75
N ALA A 81 -2.01 -0.95 -8.47
CA ALA A 81 -0.81 -1.65 -8.00
C ALA A 81 0.36 -1.52 -9.00
N LYS A 82 0.10 -1.73 -10.30
CA LYS A 82 1.12 -1.56 -11.35
C LYS A 82 1.66 -0.13 -11.46
N ALA A 83 0.87 0.88 -11.12
CA ALA A 83 1.29 2.28 -11.13
C ALA A 83 2.10 2.67 -9.89
N HIS A 84 2.05 1.87 -8.81
CA HIS A 84 2.62 2.19 -7.50
C HIS A 84 3.69 1.21 -7.02
N THR A 85 3.96 0.12 -7.76
CA THR A 85 5.00 -0.87 -7.45
C THR A 85 5.96 -1.02 -8.63
N ASP A 86 7.26 -0.87 -8.39
CA ASP A 86 8.30 -0.93 -9.43
C ASP A 86 8.47 -2.33 -10.06
N ASP A 87 8.32 -3.39 -9.26
CA ASP A 87 8.42 -4.80 -9.67
C ASP A 87 7.14 -5.54 -9.31
N PHE A 88 6.07 -5.22 -10.04
CA PHE A 88 4.72 -5.73 -9.76
C PHE A 88 4.66 -7.27 -9.81
N SER A 89 4.22 -7.86 -8.72
CA SER A 89 3.92 -9.28 -8.52
C SER A 89 2.46 -9.46 -8.12
N TYR A 90 1.89 -10.63 -8.38
CA TYR A 90 0.53 -10.95 -7.92
C TYR A 90 0.39 -10.87 -6.40
N MET A 91 1.49 -11.07 -5.67
CA MET A 91 1.52 -10.93 -4.21
C MET A 91 1.21 -9.50 -3.75
N ASP A 92 1.48 -8.49 -4.57
CA ASP A 92 1.18 -7.09 -4.23
C ASP A 92 -0.34 -6.83 -4.17
N LEU A 93 -1.14 -7.66 -4.85
CA LEU A 93 -2.60 -7.55 -4.81
C LEU A 93 -3.16 -7.91 -3.42
N ALA A 94 -2.45 -8.76 -2.66
CA ALA A 94 -2.84 -9.10 -1.29
C ALA A 94 -2.78 -7.88 -0.36
N GLU A 95 -1.85 -6.95 -0.59
CA GLU A 95 -1.78 -5.71 0.20
C GLU A 95 -3.03 -4.83 0.02
N TYR A 96 -3.73 -4.99 -1.11
CA TYR A 96 -4.96 -4.28 -1.43
C TYR A 96 -6.21 -5.12 -1.16
N GLY A 97 -6.09 -6.17 -0.34
CA GLY A 97 -7.21 -6.99 0.13
C GLY A 97 -7.72 -8.02 -0.87
N VAL A 98 -6.96 -8.33 -1.93
CA VAL A 98 -7.29 -9.42 -2.86
C VAL A 98 -6.79 -10.74 -2.29
N ASP A 99 -7.65 -11.76 -2.24
CA ASP A 99 -7.23 -13.10 -1.81
C ASP A 99 -6.14 -13.71 -2.73
N LEU A 100 -5.26 -14.55 -2.18
CA LEU A 100 -4.13 -15.10 -2.93
C LEU A 100 -4.56 -16.00 -4.08
N GLU A 101 -5.70 -16.71 -3.97
CA GLU A 101 -6.21 -17.57 -5.03
C GLU A 101 -6.59 -16.76 -6.27
N THR A 102 -7.31 -15.65 -6.08
CA THR A 102 -7.73 -14.71 -7.11
C THR A 102 -6.52 -14.03 -7.73
N ALA A 103 -5.56 -13.58 -6.91
CA ALA A 103 -4.33 -12.96 -7.37
C ALA A 103 -3.47 -13.92 -8.20
N GLU A 104 -3.26 -15.15 -7.72
CA GLU A 104 -2.46 -16.16 -8.42
C GLU A 104 -3.12 -16.59 -9.73
N LYS A 105 -4.46 -16.73 -9.73
CA LYS A 105 -5.21 -17.06 -10.95
C LYS A 105 -4.98 -16.02 -12.05
N LEU A 106 -5.09 -14.73 -11.71
CA LEU A 106 -4.81 -13.63 -12.66
C LEU A 106 -3.40 -13.74 -13.25
N TRP A 107 -2.40 -14.05 -12.41
CA TRP A 107 -1.02 -14.17 -12.84
C TRP A 107 -0.80 -15.31 -13.82
N ARG A 108 -1.44 -16.46 -13.59
CA ARG A 108 -1.33 -17.64 -14.46
C ARG A 108 -2.03 -17.46 -15.81
N GLU A 109 -2.98 -16.54 -15.89
CA GLU A 109 -3.75 -16.22 -17.11
C GLU A 109 -3.13 -15.09 -17.94
N CYS A 110 -2.08 -14.41 -17.44
CA CYS A 110 -1.32 -13.36 -18.14
C CYS A 110 -0.09 -13.92 -18.88
#